data_AF-A0A969RYR7-F1
#
_entry.id   AF-A0A969RYR7-F1
#
_cell.length_a   1.000
_cell.length_b   1.000
_cell.length_c   1.000
_cell.angle_alpha   90.00
_cell.angle_beta   90.00
_cell.angle_gamma   90.00
#
_symmetry.space_group_name_H-M   'P 1'
#
loop_
_entity.id
_entity.type
_entity.pdbx_description
1 polymer ?
#
loop_
_entity_poly.entity_id
_entity_poly.type
_entity_poly.pdbx_seq_one_letter_code
_entity_poly.pdbx_strand_id
1 'polypeptide(L)'
;MADDGGDRLLCAALIATFWQQWRFRGAAEPFEALLQRSPLLLPRGDRWIALYLIGNYAANWLPWIIVKRCTFIYHQLGAMSFGLIAVAFWCDRWLRTGSPRTWRYSMAWHWGSVAIVALTVAAFLFWLPLYLGLPLAERGFYLRFWLPSWI
;
A
#
# COMPACT_ATOMS: atom_id res chain seq x y z
N MET A 1 31.27 47.73 11.07
CA MET A 1 30.08 47.71 11.93
C MET A 1 28.96 47.13 11.08
N ALA A 2 28.63 45.87 11.33
CA ALA A 2 28.09 44.94 10.36
C ALA A 2 26.57 45.11 10.13
N ASP A 3 26.19 44.86 8.88
CA ASP A 3 24.84 44.84 8.32
C ASP A 3 24.03 43.63 8.84
N ASP A 4 23.65 43.65 10.12
CA ASP A 4 22.77 42.63 10.75
C ASP A 4 21.28 42.86 10.39
N GLY A 5 20.96 43.97 9.72
CA GLY A 5 19.61 44.32 9.32
C GLY A 5 19.15 43.60 8.05
N GLY A 6 20.03 43.50 7.04
CA GLY A 6 19.72 42.87 5.75
C GLY A 6 19.45 41.36 5.85
N ASP A 7 20.25 40.66 6.65
CA ASP A 7 20.19 39.19 6.80
C ASP A 7 18.90 38.71 7.47
N ARG A 8 18.36 39.51 8.40
CA ARG A 8 17.09 39.22 9.10
C ARG A 8 15.90 39.42 8.18
N LEU A 9 15.96 40.41 7.28
CA LEU A 9 14.91 40.67 6.30
C LEU A 9 14.89 39.60 5.20
N LEU A 10 16.07 39.12 4.77
CA LEU A 10 16.18 37.98 3.86
C LEU A 10 15.65 36.69 4.48
N CYS A 11 16.01 36.38 5.73
CA CYS A 11 15.47 35.23 6.46
C CYS A 11 13.94 35.32 6.60
N ALA A 12 13.41 36.49 6.98
CA ALA A 12 11.97 36.70 7.09
C ALA A 12 11.25 36.56 5.74
N ALA A 13 11.84 37.05 4.65
CA ALA A 13 11.30 36.93 3.30
C ALA A 13 11.31 35.47 2.81
N LEU A 14 12.36 34.70 3.11
CA LEU A 14 12.44 33.27 2.78
C LEU A 14 11.43 32.45 3.57
N ILE A 15 11.27 32.73 4.87
CA ILE A 15 10.25 32.09 5.71
C ILE A 15 8.84 32.45 5.23
N ALA A 16 8.59 33.71 4.88
CA ALA A 16 7.29 34.18 4.38
C ALA A 16 6.96 33.60 3.01
N THR A 17 7.93 33.51 2.08
CA THR A 17 7.72 32.88 0.76
C THR A 17 7.56 31.37 0.87
N PHE A 18 8.26 30.71 1.80
CA PHE A 18 8.03 29.31 2.14
C PHE A 18 6.62 29.11 2.71
N TRP A 19 6.19 29.96 3.65
CA TRP A 19 4.84 29.93 4.23
C TRP A 19 3.74 30.23 3.22
N GLN A 20 3.97 31.18 2.31
CA GLN A 20 3.03 31.50 1.24
C GLN A 20 2.96 30.38 0.21
N GLN A 21 4.09 29.80 -0.22
CA GLN A 21 4.09 28.60 -1.06
C GLN A 21 3.37 27.43 -0.38
N TRP A 22 3.56 27.26 0.93
CA TRP A 22 2.89 26.21 1.71
C TRP A 22 1.37 26.44 1.82
N ARG A 23 0.95 27.69 2.06
CA ARG A 23 -0.46 28.08 2.25
C ARG A 23 -1.25 28.11 0.94
N PHE A 24 -0.65 28.52 -0.18
CA PHE A 24 -1.32 28.55 -1.49
C PHE A 24 -1.30 27.21 -2.22
N ARG A 25 -0.33 26.32 -1.95
CA ARG A 25 -0.37 24.92 -2.43
C ARG A 25 -1.28 24.01 -1.61
N GLY A 26 -1.86 24.52 -0.52
CA GLY A 26 -2.82 23.85 0.35
C GLY A 26 -4.25 24.36 0.19
N ALA A 27 -4.57 25.13 -0.85
CA ALA A 27 -5.95 25.36 -1.22
C ALA A 27 -6.58 23.97 -1.45
N ALA A 28 -7.61 23.63 -0.67
CA ALA A 28 -8.31 22.37 -0.79
C ALA A 28 -8.83 22.27 -2.22
N GLU A 29 -8.14 21.50 -3.06
CA GLU A 29 -8.65 21.10 -4.37
C GLU A 29 -10.04 20.48 -4.12
N PRO A 30 -11.07 20.87 -4.89
CA PRO A 30 -12.40 20.31 -4.72
C PRO A 30 -12.32 18.78 -4.74
N PHE A 31 -13.08 18.12 -3.86
CA PHE A 31 -13.06 16.66 -3.69
C PHE A 31 -13.16 15.90 -5.03
N GLU A 32 -13.93 16.44 -5.98
CA GLU A 32 -14.05 15.92 -7.36
C GLU A 32 -12.72 15.89 -8.12
N ALA A 33 -11.89 16.91 -7.97
CA ALA A 33 -10.57 16.98 -8.58
C ALA A 33 -9.58 16.00 -7.92
N LEU A 34 -9.77 15.68 -6.64
CA LEU A 34 -9.03 14.64 -5.94
C LEU A 34 -9.48 13.24 -6.38
N LEU A 35 -10.79 13.02 -6.56
CA LEU A 35 -11.35 11.76 -7.06
C LEU A 35 -10.84 11.47 -8.47
N GLN A 36 -10.94 12.42 -9.40
CA GLN A 36 -10.45 12.25 -10.78
C GLN A 36 -8.95 11.93 -10.87
N ARG A 37 -8.17 12.33 -9.87
CA ARG A 37 -6.72 12.10 -9.79
C ARG A 37 -6.34 10.96 -8.84
N SER A 38 -7.33 10.30 -8.23
CA SER A 38 -7.06 9.24 -7.27
C SER A 38 -6.40 8.06 -8.00
N PRO A 39 -5.25 7.55 -7.52
CA PRO A 39 -4.60 6.39 -8.12
C PRO A 39 -5.45 5.12 -7.98
N LEU A 40 -6.49 5.17 -7.16
CA LEU A 40 -7.55 4.17 -7.03
C LEU A 40 -8.44 4.07 -8.28
N LEU A 41 -8.59 5.16 -9.05
CA LEU A 41 -9.32 5.11 -10.30
C LEU A 41 -8.46 4.46 -11.37
N LEU A 42 -9.01 3.42 -11.99
CA LEU A 42 -8.38 2.71 -13.09
C LEU A 42 -8.62 3.48 -14.41
N PRO A 43 -7.55 3.84 -15.15
CA PRO A 43 -7.63 4.26 -16.54
C PRO A 43 -8.48 3.27 -17.33
N ARG A 44 -9.19 3.74 -18.34
CA ARG A 44 -10.06 2.86 -19.16
C ARG A 44 -9.31 1.65 -19.70
N GLY A 45 -8.03 1.82 -20.06
CA GLY A 45 -7.16 0.75 -20.54
C GLY A 45 -6.77 -0.31 -19.50
N ASP A 46 -6.94 -0.05 -18.20
CA ASP A 46 -6.51 -0.96 -17.13
C ASP A 46 -7.70 -1.70 -16.49
N ARG A 47 -8.94 -1.30 -16.81
CA ARG A 47 -10.16 -1.91 -16.23
C ARG A 47 -10.29 -3.40 -16.55
N TRP A 48 -9.82 -3.82 -17.73
CA TRP A 48 -9.83 -5.24 -18.10
C TRP A 48 -8.91 -6.07 -17.20
N ILE A 49 -7.79 -5.51 -16.74
CA ILE A 49 -6.86 -6.18 -15.81
C ILE A 49 -7.59 -6.42 -14.49
N ALA A 50 -8.26 -5.40 -13.95
CA ALA A 50 -9.02 -5.56 -12.71
C ALA A 50 -10.17 -6.57 -12.86
N LEU A 51 -10.90 -6.54 -13.98
CA LEU A 51 -11.94 -7.54 -14.27
C LEU A 51 -11.37 -8.95 -14.38
N TYR A 52 -10.22 -9.11 -15.04
CA TYR A 52 -9.52 -10.39 -15.14
C TYR A 52 -9.13 -10.91 -13.75
N LEU A 53 -8.53 -10.06 -12.91
CA LEU A 53 -8.08 -10.46 -11.57
C LEU A 53 -9.24 -10.80 -10.64
N ILE A 54 -10.29 -9.96 -10.61
CA ILE A 54 -11.48 -10.20 -9.79
C ILE A 54 -12.25 -11.43 -10.29
N GLY A 55 -12.41 -11.56 -11.60
CA GLY A 55 -13.09 -12.71 -12.22
C GLY A 55 -12.39 -14.02 -11.91
N ASN A 56 -11.05 -14.07 -12.05
CA ASN A 56 -10.29 -15.27 -11.72
C ASN A 56 -10.24 -15.55 -10.21
N TYR A 57 -10.13 -14.52 -9.36
CA TYR A 57 -10.25 -14.69 -7.91
C TYR A 57 -11.59 -15.35 -7.55
N ALA A 58 -12.69 -14.81 -8.07
CA ALA A 58 -14.02 -15.33 -7.83
C ALA A 58 -14.20 -16.75 -8.38
N ALA A 59 -13.72 -17.03 -9.60
CA ALA A 59 -13.78 -18.36 -10.20
C ALA A 59 -13.03 -19.42 -9.38
N ASN A 60 -11.92 -19.04 -8.75
CA ASN A 60 -11.15 -19.94 -7.89
C ASN A 60 -11.69 -20.04 -6.45
N TRP A 61 -12.57 -19.14 -6.03
CA TRP A 61 -13.11 -19.11 -4.66
C TRP A 61 -14.54 -19.64 -4.56
N LEU A 62 -15.43 -19.19 -5.45
CA LEU A 62 -16.87 -19.50 -5.41
C LEU A 62 -17.21 -20.98 -5.37
N PRO A 63 -16.52 -21.89 -6.11
CA PRO A 63 -16.85 -23.32 -6.04
C PRO A 63 -16.77 -23.86 -4.61
N TRP A 64 -15.79 -23.41 -3.84
CA TRP A 64 -15.50 -23.93 -2.50
C TRP A 64 -16.47 -23.44 -1.43
N ILE A 65 -17.16 -22.32 -1.67
CA ILE A 65 -18.24 -21.85 -0.78
C ILE A 65 -19.47 -22.75 -0.88
N ILE A 66 -19.72 -23.31 -2.07
CA ILE A 66 -20.96 -24.03 -2.38
C ILE A 66 -20.86 -25.51 -1.97
N VAL A 67 -19.64 -26.07 -1.97
CA VAL A 67 -19.38 -27.48 -1.66
C VAL A 67 -19.75 -27.81 -0.21
N LYS A 68 -20.48 -28.91 -0.01
CA LYS A 68 -20.90 -29.41 1.32
C LYS A 68 -19.89 -30.35 2.00
N ARG A 69 -18.78 -30.67 1.33
CA ARG A 69 -17.69 -31.49 1.88
C ARG A 69 -16.77 -30.63 2.74
N CYS A 70 -15.93 -31.28 3.55
CA CYS A 70 -14.89 -30.61 4.32
C CYS A 70 -13.90 -29.88 3.40
N THR A 71 -13.78 -28.56 3.56
CA THR A 71 -12.82 -27.72 2.84
C THR A 71 -11.67 -27.33 3.77
N PHE A 72 -10.45 -27.39 3.25
CA PHE A 72 -9.23 -26.95 3.95
C PHE A 72 -8.64 -25.71 3.29
N ILE A 73 -7.73 -25.04 4.00
CA ILE A 73 -7.13 -23.76 3.57
C ILE A 73 -6.43 -23.80 2.20
N TYR A 74 -5.91 -24.96 1.78
CA TYR A 74 -5.24 -25.08 0.48
C TYR A 74 -6.18 -24.86 -0.72
N HIS A 75 -7.49 -25.05 -0.56
CA HIS A 75 -8.46 -24.76 -1.62
C HIS A 75 -8.49 -23.26 -1.97
N GLN A 76 -8.09 -22.39 -1.04
CA GLN A 76 -8.01 -20.95 -1.24
C GLN A 76 -6.75 -20.53 -2.03
N LEU A 77 -5.75 -21.42 -2.22
CA LEU A 77 -4.45 -21.03 -2.78
C LEU A 77 -4.57 -20.45 -4.20
N GLY A 78 -5.45 -21.00 -5.04
CA GLY A 78 -5.68 -20.48 -6.40
C GLY A 78 -6.21 -19.05 -6.38
N ALA A 79 -7.23 -18.78 -5.55
CA ALA A 79 -7.76 -17.43 -5.38
C ALA A 79 -6.73 -16.49 -4.74
N MET A 80 -5.95 -16.96 -3.76
CA MET A 80 -4.87 -16.20 -3.14
C MET A 80 -3.85 -15.69 -4.16
N SER A 81 -3.46 -16.50 -5.16
CA SER A 81 -2.54 -16.07 -6.22
C SER A 81 -3.05 -14.85 -6.98
N PHE A 82 -4.33 -14.83 -7.39
CA PHE A 82 -4.91 -13.67 -8.07
C PHE A 82 -5.04 -12.46 -7.15
N GLY A 83 -5.32 -12.67 -5.86
CA GLY A 83 -5.32 -11.61 -4.85
C GLY A 83 -3.95 -10.96 -4.67
N LEU A 84 -2.87 -11.75 -4.64
CA LEU A 84 -1.50 -11.25 -4.55
C LEU A 84 -1.11 -10.44 -5.79
N ILE A 85 -1.46 -10.92 -6.98
CA ILE A 85 -1.21 -10.17 -8.23
C ILE A 85 -1.97 -8.84 -8.22
N ALA A 86 -3.21 -8.82 -7.72
CA ALA A 86 -3.97 -7.59 -7.57
C ALA A 86 -3.26 -6.60 -6.63
N VAL A 87 -2.83 -7.03 -5.44
CA VAL A 87 -2.08 -6.15 -4.52
C VAL A 87 -0.81 -5.62 -5.18
N ALA A 88 -0.05 -6.47 -5.88
CA ALA A 88 1.15 -6.07 -6.60
C ALA A 88 0.86 -5.05 -7.72
N PHE A 89 -0.22 -5.25 -8.47
CA PHE A 89 -0.66 -4.32 -9.51
C PHE A 89 -0.99 -2.93 -8.94
N TRP A 90 -1.69 -2.86 -7.81
CA TRP A 90 -1.96 -1.58 -7.14
C TRP A 90 -0.70 -0.93 -6.57
N CYS A 91 0.20 -1.72 -5.99
CA CYS A 91 1.50 -1.25 -5.50
C CYS A 91 2.35 -0.60 -6.61
N ASP A 92 2.48 -1.26 -7.77
CA ASP A 92 3.22 -0.71 -8.92
C ASP A 92 2.68 0.66 -9.34
N ARG A 93 1.35 0.82 -9.37
CA ARG A 93 0.71 2.10 -9.68
C ARG A 93 1.04 3.17 -8.64
N TRP A 94 0.95 2.82 -7.36
CA TRP A 94 1.25 3.74 -6.26
C TRP A 94 2.70 4.20 -6.28
N LEU A 95 3.64 3.32 -6.66
CA LEU A 95 5.05 3.67 -6.84
C LEU A 95 5.26 4.67 -8.00
N ARG A 96 4.49 4.53 -9.08
CA ARG A 96 4.59 5.38 -10.29
C ARG A 96 3.91 6.75 -10.17
N THR A 97 3.17 7.03 -9.10
CA THR A 97 2.32 8.25 -8.97
C THR A 97 3.06 9.60 -8.85
N GLY A 98 4.38 9.65 -9.09
CA GLY A 98 5.30 10.78 -8.84
C GLY A 98 5.10 12.07 -9.66
N SER A 99 3.87 12.53 -9.89
CA SER A 99 3.59 13.78 -10.59
C SER A 99 3.95 15.00 -9.72
N PRO A 100 4.74 15.98 -10.23
CA PRO A 100 5.23 17.14 -9.46
C PRO A 100 4.12 18.02 -8.86
N ARG A 101 2.91 17.98 -9.44
CA ARG A 101 1.79 18.87 -9.07
C ARG A 101 0.99 18.38 -7.86
N THR A 102 1.21 17.15 -7.39
CA THR A 102 0.45 16.54 -6.28
C THR A 102 1.38 15.80 -5.30
N TRP A 103 2.52 16.44 -5.01
CA TRP A 103 3.65 15.88 -4.25
C TRP A 103 3.26 15.20 -2.93
N ARG A 104 2.40 15.83 -2.11
CA ARG A 104 2.06 15.31 -0.77
C ARG A 104 1.26 13.99 -0.82
N TYR A 105 0.25 13.91 -1.67
CA TYR A 105 -0.57 12.70 -1.81
C TYR A 105 0.20 11.60 -2.57
N SER A 106 0.96 11.97 -3.60
CA SER A 106 1.84 11.04 -4.31
C SER A 106 2.87 10.39 -3.38
N MET A 107 3.41 11.14 -2.42
CA MET A 107 4.41 10.64 -1.47
C MET A 107 3.79 9.61 -0.52
N ALA A 108 2.57 9.85 -0.01
CA ALA A 108 1.88 8.91 0.87
C ALA A 108 1.60 7.55 0.18
N TRP A 109 1.13 7.56 -1.07
CA TRP A 109 0.90 6.33 -1.84
C TRP A 109 2.19 5.57 -2.13
N HIS A 110 3.26 6.29 -2.50
CA HIS A 110 4.57 5.70 -2.73
C HIS A 110 5.09 4.98 -1.47
N TRP A 111 5.12 5.67 -0.33
CA TRP A 111 5.54 5.06 0.94
C TRP A 111 4.60 3.95 1.40
N GLY A 112 3.29 4.06 1.13
CA GLY A 112 2.33 2.99 1.38
C GLY A 112 2.68 1.71 0.62
N SER A 113 3.02 1.82 -0.68
CA SER A 113 3.48 0.68 -1.46
C SER A 113 4.79 0.08 -0.95
N VAL A 114 5.77 0.93 -0.59
CA VAL A 114 7.04 0.47 -0.02
C VAL A 114 6.80 -0.27 1.29
N ALA A 115 5.94 0.25 2.16
CA ALA A 115 5.58 -0.37 3.43
C ALA A 115 4.91 -1.74 3.22
N ILE A 116 3.98 -1.88 2.26
CA ILE A 116 3.33 -3.17 1.96
C ILE A 116 4.35 -4.21 1.53
N VAL A 117 5.28 -3.85 0.64
CA VAL A 117 6.33 -4.77 0.17
C VAL A 117 7.25 -5.16 1.33
N ALA A 118 7.71 -4.18 2.11
CA ALA A 118 8.60 -4.41 3.25
C ALA A 118 7.94 -5.30 4.32
N LEU A 119 6.67 -5.05 4.65
CA LEU A 119 5.89 -5.86 5.59
C LEU A 119 5.69 -7.29 5.07
N THR A 120 5.46 -7.47 3.77
CA THR A 120 5.32 -8.80 3.16
C THR A 120 6.61 -9.62 3.31
N VAL A 121 7.77 -9.01 3.03
CA VAL A 121 9.08 -9.66 3.20
C VAL A 121 9.36 -9.95 4.68
N ALA A 122 9.11 -8.98 5.57
CA ALA A 122 9.30 -9.16 7.01
C ALA A 122 8.41 -10.28 7.56
N ALA A 123 7.13 -10.33 7.16
CA ALA A 123 6.21 -11.39 7.52
C ALA A 123 6.72 -12.75 7.01
N PHE A 124 7.09 -12.84 5.73
CA PHE A 124 7.63 -14.08 5.17
C PHE A 124 8.83 -14.59 6.00
N LEU A 125 9.81 -13.74 6.30
CA LEU A 125 10.99 -14.12 7.09
C LEU A 125 10.62 -14.52 8.53
N PHE A 126 9.63 -13.86 9.14
CA PHE A 126 9.19 -14.16 10.50
C PHE A 126 8.56 -15.57 10.61
N TRP A 127 7.70 -15.96 9.65
CA TRP A 127 7.09 -17.30 9.61
C TRP A 127 7.93 -18.36 8.88
N LEU A 128 9.00 -17.99 8.17
CA LEU A 128 9.86 -18.92 7.43
C LEU A 128 10.36 -20.13 8.26
N PRO A 129 10.82 -19.97 9.52
CA PRO A 129 11.25 -21.11 10.33
C PRO A 129 10.15 -22.14 10.57
N LEU A 130 8.89 -21.70 10.67
CA LEU A 130 7.73 -22.56 10.86
C LEU A 130 7.42 -23.31 9.56
N TYR A 131 7.51 -22.65 8.40
CA TYR A 131 7.35 -23.31 7.09
C TYR A 131 8.46 -24.33 6.77
N LEU A 132 9.68 -24.07 7.24
CA LEU A 132 10.82 -24.98 7.06
C LEU A 132 10.88 -26.11 8.09
N GLY A 133 10.02 -26.08 9.12
CA GLY A 133 10.07 -27.07 10.20
C GLY A 133 11.35 -27.01 11.03
N LEU A 134 11.99 -25.83 11.12
CA LEU A 134 13.19 -25.66 11.93
C LEU A 134 12.88 -25.85 13.42
N PRO A 135 13.81 -26.40 14.21
CA PRO A 135 13.63 -26.52 15.65
C PRO A 135 13.51 -25.13 16.28
N LEU A 136 12.37 -24.85 16.89
CA LEU A 136 12.07 -23.60 17.60
C LEU A 136 11.91 -23.87 19.09
N ALA A 137 12.40 -22.96 19.92
CA ALA A 137 12.03 -22.95 21.33
C ALA A 137 10.51 -22.74 21.46
N GLU A 138 9.88 -23.33 22.49
CA GLU A 138 8.43 -23.28 22.72
C GLU A 138 7.86 -21.85 22.65
N ARG A 139 8.51 -20.90 23.34
CA ARG A 139 8.16 -19.47 23.27
C ARG A 139 8.21 -18.93 21.83
N GLY A 140 9.23 -19.31 21.05
CA GLY A 140 9.38 -18.90 19.67
C GLY A 140 8.28 -19.43 18.76
N PHE A 141 7.79 -20.64 19.02
CA PHE A 141 6.64 -21.20 18.33
C PHE A 141 5.37 -20.40 18.65
N TYR A 142 5.02 -20.21 19.92
CA TYR A 142 3.79 -19.51 20.30
C TYR A 142 3.76 -18.03 19.91
N LEU A 143 4.92 -17.34 19.84
CA LEU A 143 4.99 -15.95 19.36
C LEU A 143 4.49 -15.74 17.92
N ARG A 144 4.39 -16.81 17.12
CA ARG A 144 3.92 -16.78 15.74
C ARG A 144 2.41 -16.96 15.60
N PHE A 145 1.71 -17.26 16.70
CA PHE A 145 0.26 -17.38 16.76
C PHE A 145 -0.33 -16.07 17.26
N TRP A 146 -0.78 -15.22 16.34
CA TRP A 146 -1.34 -13.92 16.69
C TRP A 146 -2.81 -13.99 17.05
N LEU A 147 -3.53 -14.97 16.51
CA LEU A 147 -4.94 -15.20 16.78
C LEU A 147 -5.12 -16.52 17.54
N PRO A 148 -6.06 -16.59 18.50
CA PRO A 148 -6.32 -17.82 19.26
C PRO A 148 -6.74 -19.01 18.39
N SER A 149 -7.34 -18.75 17.22
CA SER A 149 -7.84 -19.78 16.30
C SER A 149 -6.76 -20.40 15.40
N TRP A 150 -5.49 -19.99 15.53
CA TRP A 150 -4.41 -20.53 14.71
C TRP A 150 -3.83 -21.85 15.25
N ILE A 151 -4.25 -22.28 16.45
CA ILE A 151 -3.91 -23.57 17.08
C ILE A 151 -4.95 -24.64 16.74
#